data_AF-A0A7W9MGW6-F1
#
_entry.id   AF-A0A7W9MGW6-F1
#
_cell.length_a   1.000
_cell.length_b   1.000
_cell.length_c   1.000
_cell.angle_alpha   90.00
_cell.angle_beta   90.00
_cell.angle_gamma   90.00
#
_symmetry.space_group_name_H-M   'P 1'
#
loop_
_entity.id
_entity.type
_entity.pdbx_description
1 polymer ?
#
loop_
_entity_poly.entity_id
_entity_poly.type
_entity_poly.pdbx_seq_one_letter_code
_entity_poly.pdbx_strand_id
1 'polypeptide(L)'
;MTLALAVEKDTLIVDVPEHPPVRLPLVGEGRASKLLIFGYPGRGRMRYGLAVLDESGLVMLEAPGSRSRRAVEAFAQESGLAFEFRAFDTPQGARIALARRSPSWRAVSWRRAPAPLPRLRVPGVRSLRPPVGSPKVWWREQLLYILLWAVLAYGVVFAALVVLNLTDPGADVTRWMGPLGVVALVLAGVTVVGAVVLAGIGRRRTRNQTAQGRELQRAGEPHCRLVVVHGRLLLETARRTRELKASELLLYSTEAGTTGLVVGGGLFHLPGPWDPEEVARFADRNDLRLEVRSLARDEYLALTGQVKDAVP
;
A
#
# COMPACT_ATOMS: atom_id res chain seq x y z
N MET A 1 4.62 -14.79 -14.75
CA MET A 1 3.26 -14.37 -14.36
C MET A 1 2.72 -13.52 -15.48
N THR A 2 1.59 -13.93 -16.03
CA THR A 2 1.01 -13.35 -17.24
C THR A 2 -0.36 -12.84 -16.84
N LEU A 3 -0.65 -11.57 -17.12
CA LEU A 3 -1.99 -11.02 -16.96
C LEU A 3 -2.94 -11.66 -17.98
N ALA A 4 -4.21 -11.80 -17.65
CA ALA A 4 -5.25 -12.22 -18.59
C ALA A 4 -6.17 -11.05 -18.94
N LEU A 5 -6.60 -11.03 -20.20
CA LEU A 5 -7.54 -10.06 -20.75
C LEU A 5 -8.74 -10.84 -21.28
N ALA A 6 -9.94 -10.36 -20.96
CA ALA A 6 -11.20 -10.89 -21.45
C ALA A 6 -12.19 -9.74 -21.67
N VAL A 7 -13.18 -9.95 -22.53
CA VAL A 7 -14.30 -9.03 -22.71
C VAL A 7 -15.58 -9.77 -22.31
N GLU A 8 -16.35 -9.17 -21.40
CA GLU A 8 -17.66 -9.66 -20.99
C GLU A 8 -18.67 -8.51 -21.04
N LYS A 9 -19.73 -8.64 -21.85
CA LYS A 9 -20.87 -7.69 -21.89
C LYS A 9 -20.41 -6.22 -21.82
N ASP A 10 -19.63 -5.80 -22.83
CA ASP A 10 -19.08 -4.45 -22.96
C ASP A 10 -18.16 -4.00 -21.82
N THR A 11 -17.54 -4.94 -21.13
CA THR A 11 -16.56 -4.68 -20.08
C THR A 11 -15.25 -5.40 -20.39
N LEU A 12 -14.15 -4.65 -20.40
CA LEU A 12 -12.81 -5.20 -20.41
C LEU A 12 -12.45 -5.66 -19.00
N ILE A 13 -12.17 -6.95 -18.86
CA ILE A 13 -11.69 -7.57 -17.64
C ILE A 13 -10.18 -7.74 -17.76
N VAL A 14 -9.46 -7.12 -16.84
CA VAL A 14 -8.02 -7.29 -16.68
C VAL A 14 -7.77 -8.06 -15.40
N ASP A 15 -7.43 -9.34 -15.57
CA ASP A 15 -7.08 -10.23 -14.48
C ASP A 15 -5.56 -10.17 -14.26
N VAL A 16 -5.18 -9.59 -13.13
CA VAL A 16 -3.79 -9.52 -12.68
C VAL A 16 -3.64 -10.51 -11.54
N PRO A 17 -2.76 -11.52 -11.65
CA PRO A 17 -2.51 -12.49 -10.59
C PRO A 17 -2.33 -11.81 -9.23
N GLU A 18 -2.98 -12.38 -8.21
CA GLU A 18 -2.98 -11.89 -6.81
C GLU A 18 -3.77 -10.59 -6.56
N HIS A 19 -4.52 -10.07 -7.53
CA HIS A 19 -5.41 -8.91 -7.38
C HIS A 19 -6.84 -9.24 -7.81
N PRO A 20 -7.87 -8.58 -7.24
CA PRO A 20 -9.22 -8.63 -7.79
C PRO A 20 -9.23 -8.18 -9.26
N PRO A 21 -10.00 -8.84 -10.14
CA PRO A 21 -10.10 -8.44 -11.53
C PRO A 21 -10.55 -6.99 -11.67
N VAL A 22 -9.82 -6.21 -12.46
CA VAL A 22 -10.17 -4.83 -12.77
C VAL A 22 -11.13 -4.84 -13.95
N ARG A 23 -12.29 -4.20 -13.77
CA ARG A 23 -13.34 -4.07 -14.79
C ARG A 23 -13.34 -2.65 -15.33
N LEU A 24 -13.18 -2.50 -16.65
CA LEU A 24 -13.15 -1.22 -17.34
C LEU A 24 -14.26 -1.21 -18.42
N PRO A 25 -15.08 -0.14 -18.50
CA PRO A 25 -16.14 -0.08 -19.50
C PRO A 25 -15.55 0.00 -20.91
N LEU A 26 -16.17 -0.68 -21.89
CA LEU A 26 -15.84 -0.57 -23.33
C LEU A 26 -16.84 0.32 -24.09
N VAL A 27 -17.89 0.79 -23.41
CA VAL A 27 -18.94 1.67 -23.94
C VAL A 27 -19.20 2.83 -22.97
N GLY A 28 -19.70 3.95 -23.49
CA GLY A 28 -20.01 5.14 -22.72
C GLY A 28 -18.81 6.07 -22.50
N GLU A 29 -19.03 7.13 -21.73
CA GLU A 29 -18.01 8.13 -21.40
C GLU A 29 -16.92 7.50 -20.51
N GLY A 30 -15.65 7.78 -20.82
CA GLY A 30 -14.52 7.19 -20.11
C GLY A 30 -14.28 5.70 -20.41
N ARG A 31 -14.74 5.21 -21.57
CA ARG A 31 -14.49 3.83 -22.01
C ARG A 31 -13.02 3.56 -22.33
N ALA A 32 -12.57 2.34 -22.06
CA ALA A 32 -11.30 1.82 -22.53
C ALA A 32 -11.31 1.78 -24.06
N SER A 33 -10.32 2.42 -24.67
CA SER A 33 -10.19 2.57 -26.12
C SER A 33 -8.92 1.97 -26.69
N LYS A 34 -7.85 1.89 -25.87
CA LYS A 34 -6.51 1.55 -26.35
C LYS A 34 -5.72 0.72 -25.34
N LEU A 35 -5.01 -0.29 -25.84
CA LEU A 35 -4.02 -1.05 -25.10
C LEU A 35 -2.61 -0.58 -25.46
N LEU A 36 -1.86 -0.11 -24.47
CA LEU A 36 -0.46 0.30 -24.60
C LEU A 36 0.45 -0.74 -23.94
N ILE A 37 1.23 -1.47 -24.72
CA ILE A 37 2.39 -2.18 -24.17
C ILE A 37 3.54 -1.20 -24.06
N PHE A 38 4.11 -1.09 -22.86
CA PHE A 38 5.32 -0.33 -22.64
C PHE A 38 6.47 -1.20 -22.16
N GLY A 39 7.69 -0.88 -22.60
CA GLY A 39 8.91 -1.56 -22.20
C GLY A 39 9.96 -0.60 -21.67
N TYR A 40 10.78 -1.02 -20.70
CA TYR A 40 11.94 -0.25 -20.23
C TYR A 40 13.04 -1.15 -19.67
N PRO A 41 14.31 -0.72 -19.67
CA PRO A 41 15.41 -1.54 -19.16
C PRO A 41 15.30 -1.75 -17.64
N GLY A 42 15.39 -3.01 -17.22
CA GLY A 42 15.52 -3.41 -15.81
C GLY A 42 16.88 -4.06 -15.54
N ARG A 43 17.08 -4.62 -14.34
CA ARG A 43 18.29 -5.38 -13.99
C ARG A 43 18.45 -6.60 -14.92
N GLY A 44 19.30 -6.49 -15.93
CA GLY A 44 19.69 -7.56 -16.85
C GLY A 44 18.64 -7.98 -17.89
N ARG A 45 17.48 -7.31 -17.95
CA ARG A 45 16.43 -7.59 -18.96
C ARG A 45 15.47 -6.42 -19.14
N MET A 46 14.88 -6.32 -20.33
CA MET A 46 13.74 -5.43 -20.56
C MET A 46 12.55 -5.89 -19.72
N ARG A 47 11.89 -4.94 -19.07
CA ARG A 47 10.63 -5.14 -18.36
C ARG A 47 9.51 -4.57 -19.20
N TYR A 48 8.43 -5.33 -19.33
CA TYR A 48 7.23 -4.88 -20.01
C TYR A 48 6.08 -4.73 -19.01
N GLY A 49 5.18 -3.82 -19.32
CA GLY A 49 3.88 -3.65 -18.68
C GLY A 49 2.82 -3.37 -19.73
N LEU A 50 1.57 -3.41 -19.29
CA LEU A 50 0.39 -3.08 -20.06
C LEU A 50 -0.31 -1.90 -19.39
N ALA A 51 -0.63 -0.88 -20.16
CA ALA A 51 -1.53 0.19 -19.76
C ALA A 51 -2.81 0.12 -20.58
N VAL A 52 -3.96 0.29 -19.94
CA VAL A 52 -5.25 0.50 -20.61
C VAL A 52 -5.53 1.98 -20.60
N LEU A 53 -5.82 2.53 -21.78
CA LEU A 53 -6.09 3.95 -21.97
C LEU A 53 -7.54 4.17 -22.41
N ASP A 54 -8.12 5.30 -21.99
CA ASP A 54 -9.41 5.77 -22.48
C ASP A 54 -9.30 6.45 -23.85
N GLU A 55 -10.41 6.97 -24.39
CA GLU A 55 -10.45 7.68 -25.67
C GLU A 55 -9.59 8.95 -25.71
N SER A 56 -9.43 9.62 -24.57
CA SER A 56 -8.57 10.80 -24.41
C SER A 56 -7.09 10.46 -24.30
N GLY A 57 -6.76 9.16 -24.34
CA GLY A 57 -5.40 8.64 -24.19
C GLY A 57 -4.96 8.56 -22.74
N LEU A 58 -5.90 8.62 -21.80
CA LEU A 58 -5.60 8.66 -20.38
C LEU A 58 -5.49 7.26 -19.77
N VAL A 59 -4.47 7.00 -18.95
CA VAL A 59 -4.26 5.70 -18.30
C VAL A 59 -5.35 5.47 -17.27
N MET A 60 -6.18 4.47 -17.54
CA MET A 60 -7.19 3.94 -16.61
C MET A 60 -6.61 2.87 -15.70
N LEU A 61 -5.67 2.08 -16.23
CA LEU A 61 -5.03 0.98 -15.52
C LEU A 61 -3.58 0.82 -16.00
N GLU A 62 -2.64 0.71 -15.07
CA GLU A 62 -1.31 0.16 -15.33
C GLU A 62 -1.22 -1.20 -14.66
N ALA A 63 -1.03 -2.25 -15.45
CA ALA A 63 -0.72 -3.59 -14.97
C ALA A 63 0.73 -3.93 -15.35
N PRO A 64 1.54 -4.40 -14.40
CA PRO A 64 2.90 -4.75 -14.73
C PRO A 64 2.89 -6.13 -15.42
N GLY A 65 4.00 -6.49 -16.06
CA GLY A 65 4.22 -7.81 -16.67
C GLY A 65 3.65 -7.99 -18.07
N SER A 66 4.00 -9.13 -18.66
CA SER A 66 4.05 -9.28 -20.10
C SER A 66 3.15 -10.41 -20.58
N ARG A 67 2.10 -10.07 -21.32
CA ARG A 67 1.67 -10.90 -22.45
C ARG A 67 2.64 -10.68 -23.61
N SER A 68 2.70 -11.64 -24.53
CA SER A 68 3.46 -11.40 -25.77
C SER A 68 2.84 -10.22 -26.51
N ARG A 69 3.67 -9.40 -27.15
CA ARG A 69 3.21 -8.25 -27.95
C ARG A 69 2.11 -8.67 -28.92
N ARG A 70 2.36 -9.74 -29.68
CA ARG A 70 1.43 -10.30 -30.66
C ARG A 70 0.09 -10.71 -30.04
N ALA A 71 0.08 -11.30 -28.85
CA ALA A 71 -1.16 -11.71 -28.19
C ALA A 71 -2.01 -10.51 -27.73
N VAL A 72 -1.39 -9.41 -27.30
CA VAL A 72 -2.13 -8.19 -26.93
C VAL A 72 -2.62 -7.44 -28.16
N GLU A 73 -1.80 -7.39 -29.21
CA GLU A 73 -2.18 -6.80 -30.50
C GLU A 73 -3.36 -7.53 -31.14
N ALA A 74 -3.32 -8.87 -31.19
CA ALA A 74 -4.44 -9.69 -31.65
C ALA A 74 -5.70 -9.48 -30.79
N PHE A 75 -5.56 -9.51 -29.46
CA PHE A 75 -6.69 -9.26 -28.56
C PHE A 75 -7.29 -7.86 -28.75
N ALA A 76 -6.45 -6.84 -28.93
CA ALA A 76 -6.90 -5.47 -29.18
C ALA A 76 -7.72 -5.40 -30.47
N GLN A 77 -7.20 -6.00 -31.55
CA GLN A 77 -7.88 -6.05 -32.84
C GLN A 77 -9.22 -6.80 -32.76
N GLU A 78 -9.27 -7.96 -32.10
CA GLU A 78 -10.49 -8.75 -31.89
C GLU A 78 -11.54 -7.98 -31.07
N SER A 79 -11.10 -7.16 -30.11
CA SER A 79 -11.96 -6.41 -29.21
C SER A 79 -12.28 -4.99 -29.69
N GLY A 80 -11.86 -4.60 -30.89
CA GLY A 80 -12.06 -3.24 -31.41
C GLY A 80 -11.30 -2.13 -30.67
N LEU A 81 -10.20 -2.48 -29.99
CA LEU A 81 -9.33 -1.56 -29.26
C LEU A 81 -8.13 -1.16 -30.13
N ALA A 82 -7.68 0.09 -30.01
CA ALA A 82 -6.41 0.50 -30.59
C ALA A 82 -5.23 -0.16 -29.86
N PHE A 83 -4.14 -0.43 -30.58
CA PHE A 83 -2.92 -0.99 -30.01
C PHE A 83 -1.74 -0.03 -30.18
N GLU A 84 -0.99 0.21 -29.10
CA GLU A 84 0.25 1.01 -29.11
C GLU A 84 1.37 0.20 -28.45
N PHE A 85 2.56 0.21 -29.04
CA PHE A 85 3.76 -0.31 -28.41
C PHE A 85 4.78 0.81 -28.24
N ARG A 86 5.34 0.95 -27.03
CA ARG A 86 6.35 1.98 -26.75
C ARG A 86 7.48 1.43 -25.88
N ALA A 87 8.70 1.49 -26.39
CA ALA A 87 9.90 1.28 -25.60
C ALA A 87 10.39 2.61 -25.03
N PHE A 88 10.84 2.59 -23.78
CA PHE A 88 11.43 3.70 -23.07
C PHE A 88 12.86 3.37 -22.67
N ASP A 89 13.73 4.36 -22.74
CA ASP A 89 15.15 4.19 -22.41
C ASP A 89 15.39 4.04 -20.91
N THR A 90 14.47 4.51 -20.08
CA THR A 90 14.58 4.43 -18.62
C THR A 90 13.25 4.06 -17.96
N PRO A 91 13.28 3.37 -16.80
CA PRO A 91 12.10 3.16 -15.97
C PRO A 91 11.39 4.45 -15.56
N GLN A 92 12.15 5.51 -15.34
CA GLN A 92 11.67 6.85 -14.96
C GLN A 92 10.88 7.46 -16.12
N GLY A 93 11.44 7.43 -17.33
CA GLY A 93 10.77 7.92 -18.53
C GLY A 93 9.45 7.22 -18.79
N ALA A 94 9.39 5.90 -18.58
CA ALA A 94 8.13 5.15 -18.68
C ALA A 94 7.08 5.65 -17.65
N ARG A 95 7.48 5.82 -16.38
CA ARG A 95 6.56 6.31 -15.33
C ARG A 95 6.08 7.73 -15.60
N ILE A 96 6.98 8.63 -15.99
CA ILE A 96 6.62 10.01 -16.34
C ILE A 96 5.64 10.00 -17.51
N ALA A 97 5.94 9.28 -18.59
CA ALA A 97 5.08 9.23 -19.75
C ALA A 97 3.68 8.67 -19.45
N LEU A 98 3.57 7.69 -18.55
CA LEU A 98 2.29 7.18 -18.07
C LEU A 98 1.59 8.18 -17.15
N ALA A 99 2.32 8.91 -16.30
CA ALA A 99 1.78 9.94 -15.41
C ALA A 99 1.18 11.12 -16.17
N ARG A 100 1.86 11.57 -17.23
CA ARG A 100 1.37 12.61 -18.15
C ARG A 100 0.04 12.23 -18.78
N ARG A 101 -0.20 10.92 -18.91
CA ARG A 101 -1.45 10.37 -19.42
C ARG A 101 -2.43 10.05 -18.30
N SER A 102 -2.21 10.33 -17.01
CA SER A 102 -3.08 9.76 -15.99
C SER A 102 -3.53 10.71 -14.89
N PRO A 103 -4.74 11.26 -15.04
CA PRO A 103 -5.45 11.90 -13.96
C PRO A 103 -6.08 10.95 -12.93
N SER A 104 -6.43 9.72 -13.34
CA SER A 104 -7.16 8.73 -12.53
C SER A 104 -6.36 7.43 -12.37
N TRP A 105 -5.02 7.54 -12.32
CA TRP A 105 -4.11 6.40 -12.38
C TRP A 105 -4.37 5.39 -11.28
N ARG A 106 -4.91 4.22 -11.65
CA ARG A 106 -4.87 3.02 -10.82
C ARG A 106 -3.73 2.13 -11.30
N ALA A 107 -2.60 2.16 -10.60
CA ALA A 107 -1.54 1.19 -10.84
C ALA A 107 -1.77 -0.08 -10.01
N VAL A 108 -1.99 -1.19 -10.70
CA VAL A 108 -1.88 -2.51 -10.08
C VAL A 108 -0.39 -2.84 -10.00
N SER A 109 0.05 -3.43 -8.89
CA SER A 109 1.47 -3.64 -8.61
C SER A 109 1.71 -5.12 -8.34
N TRP A 110 2.59 -5.80 -9.09
CA TRP A 110 2.95 -7.23 -8.90
C TRP A 110 3.35 -7.63 -7.48
N ARG A 111 3.68 -6.66 -6.64
CA ARG A 111 3.96 -6.93 -5.25
C ARG A 111 2.66 -6.74 -4.51
N ARG A 112 2.23 -7.81 -3.82
CA ARG A 112 1.41 -7.73 -2.61
C ARG A 112 1.63 -6.35 -2.02
N ALA A 113 0.56 -5.56 -1.91
CA ALA A 113 0.59 -4.34 -1.12
C ALA A 113 1.43 -4.67 0.12
N PRO A 114 2.55 -3.95 0.39
CA PRO A 114 3.45 -4.37 1.45
C PRO A 114 2.57 -4.59 2.65
N ALA A 115 2.64 -5.80 3.22
CA ALA A 115 1.77 -6.18 4.33
C ALA A 115 1.74 -4.96 5.24
N PRO A 116 0.55 -4.38 5.51
CA PRO A 116 0.42 -3.05 6.08
C PRO A 116 1.49 -2.93 7.15
N LEU A 117 2.41 -1.95 6.99
CA LEU A 117 3.61 -1.77 7.81
C LEU A 117 3.29 -2.30 9.18
N PRO A 118 3.94 -3.38 9.64
CA PRO A 118 3.40 -4.28 10.65
C PRO A 118 2.77 -3.41 11.73
N ARG A 119 1.42 -3.32 11.71
CA ARG A 119 0.66 -2.66 12.76
C ARG A 119 1.04 -3.45 13.98
N LEU A 120 2.02 -2.95 14.75
CA LEU A 120 2.83 -3.65 15.73
C LEU A 120 2.23 -5.03 15.98
N ARG A 121 2.56 -5.99 15.10
CA ARG A 121 1.80 -7.24 15.04
C ARG A 121 2.04 -7.87 16.39
N VAL A 122 0.93 -8.21 17.06
CA VAL A 122 0.94 -9.00 18.29
C VAL A 122 2.06 -10.04 18.18
N PRO A 123 2.97 -10.13 19.17
CA PRO A 123 4.10 -11.05 19.11
C PRO A 123 3.53 -12.46 18.87
N GLY A 124 3.84 -13.05 17.72
CA GLY A 124 3.02 -14.19 17.28
C GLY A 124 3.62 -15.02 16.16
N VAL A 125 4.07 -14.41 15.06
CA VAL A 125 4.50 -15.21 13.90
C VAL A 125 5.57 -14.49 13.09
N ARG A 126 6.86 -14.77 13.31
CA ARG A 126 7.86 -14.89 12.22
C ARG A 126 9.24 -15.45 12.60
N SER A 127 9.66 -16.36 11.72
CA SER A 127 10.99 -16.87 11.34
C SER A 127 12.06 -17.07 12.42
N LEU A 128 12.43 -18.35 12.61
CA LEU A 128 13.55 -18.90 13.39
C LEU A 128 14.96 -18.43 12.96
N ARG A 129 15.11 -17.38 12.14
CA ARG A 129 16.42 -16.86 11.71
C ARG A 129 16.63 -15.43 12.23
N PRO A 130 17.72 -15.17 12.97
CA PRO A 130 18.02 -13.84 13.49
C PRO A 130 18.41 -12.89 12.34
N PRO A 131 17.92 -11.64 12.33
CA PRO A 131 18.41 -10.61 11.42
C PRO A 131 19.82 -10.18 11.80
N VAL A 132 20.68 -9.99 10.79
CA VAL A 132 22.13 -9.75 10.90
C VAL A 132 22.50 -8.45 11.65
N GLY A 133 21.54 -7.56 11.90
CA GLY A 133 21.81 -6.23 12.47
C GLY A 133 21.50 -6.01 13.95
N SER A 134 20.79 -6.92 14.66
CA SER A 134 20.41 -6.66 16.07
C SER A 134 20.08 -7.91 16.91
N PRO A 135 21.08 -8.77 17.23
CA PRO A 135 20.84 -10.01 17.98
C PRO A 135 20.24 -9.81 19.38
N LYS A 136 20.53 -8.66 20.03
CA LYS A 136 19.97 -8.33 21.36
C LYS A 136 18.46 -8.04 21.33
N VAL A 137 17.96 -7.41 20.28
CA VAL A 137 16.53 -7.10 20.12
C VAL A 137 15.77 -8.40 19.79
N TRP A 138 16.34 -9.23 18.91
CA TRP A 138 15.80 -10.54 18.59
C TRP A 138 15.69 -11.46 19.81
N TRP A 139 16.72 -11.53 20.66
CA TRP A 139 16.68 -12.36 21.88
C TRP A 139 15.58 -11.91 22.86
N ARG A 140 15.43 -10.60 23.08
CA ARG A 140 14.36 -10.06 23.94
C ARG A 140 12.97 -10.42 23.41
N GLU A 141 12.78 -10.37 22.10
CA GLU A 141 11.52 -10.74 21.45
C GLU A 141 11.24 -12.26 21.56
N GLN A 142 12.26 -13.12 21.41
CA GLN A 142 12.09 -14.57 21.61
C GLN A 142 11.74 -14.91 23.07
N LEU A 143 12.35 -14.23 24.05
CA LEU A 143 12.03 -14.41 25.47
C LEU A 143 10.57 -14.07 25.79
N LEU A 144 10.09 -12.93 25.27
CA LEU A 144 8.69 -12.53 25.42
C LEU A 144 7.73 -13.49 24.73
N TYR A 145 8.12 -14.04 23.59
CA TYR A 145 7.33 -15.02 22.85
C TYR A 145 7.22 -16.36 23.60
N ILE A 146 8.34 -16.88 24.12
CA ILE A 146 8.36 -18.09 24.94
C ILE A 146 7.51 -17.89 26.19
N LEU A 147 7.61 -16.74 26.85
CA LEU A 147 6.82 -16.42 28.03
C LEU A 147 5.31 -16.39 27.72
N LEU A 148 4.92 -15.80 26.58
CA LEU A 148 3.53 -15.75 26.15
C LEU A 148 2.95 -17.15 25.91
N TRP A 149 3.68 -18.01 25.20
CA TRP A 149 3.23 -19.39 24.96
C TRP A 149 3.21 -20.24 26.23
N ALA A 150 4.14 -20.01 27.15
CA ALA A 150 4.12 -20.68 28.45
C ALA A 150 2.85 -20.32 29.25
N VAL A 151 2.45 -19.04 29.25
CA VAL A 151 1.19 -18.59 29.88
C VAL A 151 -0.03 -19.23 29.20
N LEU A 152 -0.03 -19.32 27.87
CA LEU A 152 -1.14 -19.86 27.10
C LEU A 152 -1.29 -21.38 27.27
N ALA A 153 -0.17 -22.12 27.22
CA ALA A 153 -0.12 -23.55 27.51
C ALA A 153 -0.58 -23.84 28.95
N TYR A 154 -0.14 -23.02 29.92
CA TYR A 154 -0.58 -23.14 31.30
C TYR A 154 -2.09 -22.90 31.45
N GLY A 155 -2.65 -21.91 30.73
CA GLY A 155 -4.10 -21.67 30.71
C GLY A 155 -4.91 -22.85 30.15
N VAL A 156 -4.40 -23.55 29.13
CA VAL A 156 -5.03 -24.76 28.58
C VAL A 156 -4.99 -25.91 29.58
N VAL A 157 -3.84 -26.14 30.22
CA VAL A 157 -3.69 -27.16 31.27
C VAL A 157 -4.64 -26.88 32.45
N PHE A 158 -4.75 -25.61 32.85
CA PHE A 158 -5.68 -25.19 33.89
C PHE A 158 -7.15 -25.45 33.52
N ALA A 159 -7.56 -25.09 32.29
CA ALA A 159 -8.92 -25.36 31.81
C ALA A 159 -9.22 -26.87 31.77
N ALA A 160 -8.27 -27.69 31.33
CA ALA A 160 -8.41 -29.15 31.32
C ALA A 160 -8.56 -29.70 32.75
N LEU A 161 -7.78 -29.21 33.71
CA LEU A 161 -7.90 -29.60 35.13
C LEU A 161 -9.25 -29.20 35.74
N VAL A 162 -9.76 -28.01 35.40
CA VAL A 162 -11.10 -27.55 35.83
C VAL A 162 -12.19 -28.45 35.24
N VAL A 163 -12.12 -28.78 33.95
CA VAL A 163 -13.10 -29.69 33.31
C VAL A 163 -13.04 -31.08 33.95
N LEU A 164 -11.84 -31.64 34.15
CA LEU A 164 -11.65 -32.94 34.83
C LEU A 164 -12.26 -32.94 36.24
N ASN A 165 -12.04 -31.87 37.01
CA ASN A 165 -12.60 -31.72 38.36
C ASN A 165 -14.13 -31.56 38.36
N LEU A 166 -14.73 -31.01 37.30
CA LEU A 166 -16.18 -30.92 37.14
C LEU A 166 -16.80 -32.26 36.71
N THR A 167 -16.06 -33.11 35.99
CA THR A 167 -16.56 -34.41 35.50
C THR A 167 -16.35 -35.57 36.47
N ASP A 168 -15.38 -35.49 37.39
CA ASP A 168 -15.09 -36.56 38.35
C ASP A 168 -14.76 -35.99 39.76
N PRO A 169 -15.78 -35.64 40.57
CA PRO A 169 -15.61 -34.90 41.83
C PRO A 169 -14.97 -35.72 42.97
N GLY A 170 -14.71 -37.02 42.76
CA GLY A 170 -14.04 -37.90 43.73
C GLY A 170 -12.52 -37.89 43.65
N ALA A 171 -11.94 -37.28 42.61
CA ALA A 171 -10.50 -37.13 42.49
C ALA A 171 -10.01 -35.94 43.34
N ASP A 172 -9.09 -36.20 44.26
CA ASP A 172 -8.54 -35.26 45.26
C ASP A 172 -7.61 -34.19 44.63
N VAL A 173 -8.06 -33.54 43.55
CA VAL A 173 -7.31 -32.56 42.73
C VAL A 173 -7.37 -31.15 43.34
N THR A 174 -8.36 -30.90 44.18
CA THR A 174 -8.63 -29.59 44.81
C THR A 174 -7.55 -29.16 45.82
N ARG A 175 -6.77 -30.10 46.37
CA ARG A 175 -5.73 -29.80 47.37
C ARG A 175 -4.58 -28.92 46.83
N TRP A 176 -4.37 -28.88 45.51
CA TRP A 176 -3.30 -28.10 44.86
C TRP A 176 -3.78 -26.93 44.00
N MET A 177 -5.10 -26.73 43.82
CA MET A 177 -5.66 -25.73 42.91
C MET A 177 -5.94 -24.35 43.54
N GLY A 178 -5.88 -24.22 44.87
CA GLY A 178 -6.28 -22.99 45.56
C GLY A 178 -5.51 -21.72 45.13
N PRO A 179 -4.19 -21.63 45.36
CA PRO A 179 -3.44 -20.41 45.02
C PRO A 179 -3.14 -20.32 43.52
N LEU A 180 -2.85 -21.44 42.88
CA LEU A 180 -2.39 -21.49 41.48
C LEU A 180 -3.51 -21.15 40.49
N GLY A 181 -4.75 -21.55 40.76
CA GLY A 181 -5.90 -21.23 39.90
C GLY A 181 -6.28 -19.76 39.92
N VAL A 182 -6.18 -19.11 41.09
CA VAL A 182 -6.42 -17.66 41.21
C VAL A 182 -5.34 -16.88 40.45
N VAL A 183 -4.07 -17.28 40.57
CA VAL A 183 -2.96 -16.66 39.83
C VAL A 183 -3.13 -16.82 38.31
N ALA A 184 -3.59 -17.98 37.84
CA ALA A 184 -3.85 -18.23 36.42
C ALA A 184 -4.95 -17.32 35.85
N LEU A 185 -6.04 -17.14 36.60
CA LEU A 185 -7.18 -16.32 36.18
C LEU A 185 -6.80 -14.82 36.14
N VAL A 186 -6.00 -14.37 37.11
CA VAL A 186 -5.44 -13.01 37.12
C VAL A 186 -4.50 -12.80 35.92
N LEU A 187 -3.61 -13.75 35.62
CA LEU A 187 -2.73 -13.67 34.45
C LEU A 187 -3.50 -13.65 33.13
N ALA A 188 -4.53 -14.49 32.97
CA ALA A 188 -5.38 -14.47 31.78
C ALA A 188 -6.10 -13.12 31.60
N GLY A 189 -6.65 -12.57 32.69
CA GLY A 189 -7.27 -11.25 32.69
C GLY A 189 -6.29 -10.14 32.29
N VAL A 190 -5.09 -10.14 32.86
CA VAL A 190 -4.01 -9.18 32.53
C VAL A 190 -3.60 -9.30 31.05
N THR A 191 -3.56 -10.50 30.49
CA THR A 191 -3.16 -10.73 29.09
C THR A 191 -4.21 -10.17 28.11
N VAL A 192 -5.49 -10.39 28.37
CA VAL A 192 -6.58 -9.86 27.53
C VAL A 192 -6.65 -8.33 27.62
N VAL A 193 -6.55 -7.77 28.83
CA VAL A 193 -6.51 -6.32 29.04
C VAL A 193 -5.28 -5.71 28.36
N GLY A 194 -4.11 -6.35 28.48
CA GLY A 194 -2.88 -5.93 27.80
C GLY A 194 -3.02 -5.89 26.28
N ALA A 195 -3.66 -6.90 25.67
CA ALA A 195 -3.90 -6.95 24.23
C ALA A 195 -4.85 -5.83 23.75
N VAL A 196 -5.92 -5.55 24.51
CA VAL A 196 -6.87 -4.46 24.21
C VAL A 196 -6.20 -3.09 24.35
N VAL A 197 -5.41 -2.88 25.41
CA VAL A 197 -4.66 -1.64 25.64
C VAL A 197 -3.63 -1.42 24.54
N LEU A 198 -2.88 -2.45 24.14
CA LEU A 198 -1.89 -2.35 23.06
C LEU A 198 -2.55 -2.04 21.69
N ALA A 199 -3.69 -2.68 21.38
CA ALA A 199 -4.46 -2.38 20.18
C ALA A 199 -5.03 -0.95 20.18
N GLY A 200 -5.49 -0.48 21.35
CA GLY A 200 -5.96 0.89 21.57
C GLY A 200 -4.85 1.94 21.42
N ILE A 201 -3.66 1.68 21.99
CA ILE A 201 -2.48 2.54 21.87
C ILE A 201 -2.02 2.61 20.42
N GLY A 202 -2.02 1.49 19.68
CA GLY A 202 -1.68 1.46 18.26
C GLY A 202 -2.59 2.36 17.42
N ARG A 203 -3.91 2.27 17.60
CA ARG A 203 -4.89 3.13 16.91
C ARG A 203 -4.80 4.60 17.36
N ARG A 204 -4.58 4.87 18.65
CA ARG A 204 -4.36 6.22 19.16
C ARG A 204 -3.11 6.84 18.58
N ARG A 205 -2.01 6.08 18.43
CA ARG A 205 -0.74 6.59 17.91
C ARG A 205 -0.82 6.93 16.43
N THR A 206 -1.45 6.10 15.60
CA THR A 206 -1.65 6.43 14.18
C THR A 206 -2.55 7.65 14.03
N ARG A 207 -3.64 7.73 14.81
CA ARG A 207 -4.55 8.88 14.82
C ARG A 207 -3.87 10.14 15.36
N ASN A 208 -2.99 10.01 16.34
CA ASN A 208 -2.19 11.11 16.87
C ASN A 208 -1.11 11.55 15.88
N GLN A 209 -0.54 10.67 15.07
CA GLN A 209 0.49 11.03 14.08
C GLN A 209 -0.10 11.84 12.92
N THR A 210 -1.25 11.44 12.38
CA THR A 210 -2.01 12.26 11.43
C THR A 210 -2.54 13.53 12.09
N ALA A 211 -3.08 13.45 13.31
CA ALA A 211 -3.52 14.63 14.07
C ALA A 211 -2.38 15.57 14.49
N GLN A 212 -1.14 15.10 14.53
CA GLN A 212 0.09 15.90 14.73
C GLN A 212 0.72 16.36 13.42
N GLY A 213 0.14 16.02 12.26
CA GLY A 213 0.59 16.51 10.96
C GLY A 213 1.96 15.97 10.53
N ARG A 214 2.41 14.85 11.12
CA ARG A 214 3.67 14.20 10.75
C ARG A 214 3.51 13.24 9.58
N GLU A 215 2.27 12.97 9.17
CA GLU A 215 1.93 12.05 8.10
C GLU A 215 0.80 12.63 7.25
N LEU A 216 0.91 12.47 5.94
CA LEU A 216 -0.08 12.83 4.93
C LEU A 216 -0.29 11.62 4.01
N GLN A 217 -1.52 11.14 3.90
CA GLN A 217 -1.87 9.93 3.14
C GLN A 217 -2.67 10.28 1.88
N ARG A 218 -2.45 9.52 0.81
CA ARG A 218 -3.30 9.60 -0.39
C ARG A 218 -4.66 8.95 -0.10
N ALA A 219 -5.75 9.63 -0.49
CA ALA A 219 -7.10 9.13 -0.22
C ALA A 219 -7.35 7.79 -0.95
N GLY A 220 -7.89 6.81 -0.21
CA GLY A 220 -8.15 5.45 -0.74
C GLY A 220 -6.91 4.57 -0.89
N GLU A 221 -5.70 5.09 -0.69
CA GLU A 221 -4.45 4.38 -0.95
C GLU A 221 -3.45 4.48 0.22
N PRO A 222 -3.56 3.60 1.24
CA PRO A 222 -2.78 3.71 2.48
C PRO A 222 -1.27 3.45 2.29
N HIS A 223 -0.85 3.04 1.09
CA HIS A 223 0.53 2.70 0.77
C HIS A 223 1.29 3.83 0.09
N CYS A 224 0.64 4.97 -0.21
CA CYS A 224 1.31 6.17 -0.71
C CYS A 224 1.11 7.28 0.31
N ARG A 225 2.19 7.61 1.04
CA ARG A 225 2.13 8.64 2.09
C ARG A 225 3.45 9.39 2.23
N LEU A 226 3.33 10.64 2.63
CA LEU A 226 4.44 11.49 3.04
C LEU A 226 4.54 11.48 4.56
N VAL A 227 5.75 11.26 5.09
CA VAL A 227 6.01 11.17 6.53
C VAL A 227 7.20 12.03 6.88
N VAL A 228 7.10 12.83 7.93
CA VAL A 228 8.25 13.57 8.47
C VAL A 228 8.80 12.86 9.70
N VAL A 229 10.05 12.42 9.60
CA VAL A 229 10.76 11.68 10.66
C VAL A 229 12.07 12.41 10.95
N HIS A 230 12.20 12.95 12.17
CA HIS A 230 13.36 13.74 12.59
C HIS A 230 13.71 14.89 11.63
N GLY A 231 12.69 15.62 11.14
CA GLY A 231 12.86 16.74 10.20
C GLY A 231 13.14 16.32 8.75
N ARG A 232 13.10 15.02 8.44
CA ARG A 232 13.30 14.52 7.07
C ARG A 232 11.96 14.12 6.47
N LEU A 233 11.69 14.63 5.27
CA LEU A 233 10.51 14.24 4.50
C LEU A 233 10.78 12.90 3.80
N LEU A 234 9.93 11.92 4.06
CA LEU A 234 9.99 10.59 3.47
C LEU A 234 8.74 10.33 2.64
N LEU A 235 8.93 9.83 1.42
CA LEU A 235 7.86 9.25 0.62
C LEU A 235 7.88 7.74 0.80
N GLU A 236 6.84 7.22 1.46
CA GLU A 236 6.60 5.80 1.59
C GLU A 236 5.62 5.36 0.50
N THR A 237 6.06 4.40 -0.31
CA THR A 237 5.27 3.78 -1.37
C THR A 237 5.17 2.29 -1.10
N ALA A 238 4.26 1.60 -1.80
CA ALA A 238 4.19 0.14 -1.76
C ALA A 238 5.54 -0.56 -2.07
N ARG A 239 6.40 0.10 -2.85
CA ARG A 239 7.65 -0.48 -3.37
C ARG A 239 8.89 -0.08 -2.57
N ARG A 240 8.91 1.10 -1.97
CA ARG A 240 10.09 1.71 -1.37
C ARG A 240 9.74 2.93 -0.50
N THR A 241 10.60 3.18 0.47
CA THR A 241 10.70 4.46 1.18
C THR A 241 11.85 5.27 0.56
N ARG A 242 11.62 6.56 0.35
CA ARG A 242 12.62 7.50 -0.19
C ARG A 242 12.66 8.76 0.65
N GLU A 243 13.87 9.20 0.98
CA GLU A 243 14.06 10.54 1.52
C GLU A 243 13.93 11.57 0.39
N LEU A 244 13.11 12.59 0.63
CA LEU A 244 12.85 13.70 -0.27
C LEU A 244 13.50 14.96 0.29
N LYS A 245 14.28 15.65 -0.54
CA LYS A 245 14.72 17.01 -0.27
C LYS A 245 13.73 17.96 -0.95
N ALA A 246 12.69 18.34 -0.24
CA ALA A 246 11.66 19.22 -0.74
C ALA A 246 11.29 20.24 0.34
N SER A 247 11.13 21.48 -0.08
CA SER A 247 10.65 22.61 0.73
C SER A 247 9.26 23.07 0.30
N GLU A 248 8.69 22.48 -0.74
CA GLU A 248 7.44 22.91 -1.34
C GLU A 248 6.58 21.73 -1.81
N LEU A 249 5.27 21.97 -1.76
CA LEU A 249 4.20 21.10 -2.20
C LEU A 249 3.30 21.89 -3.15
N LEU A 250 2.98 21.31 -4.30
CA LEU A 250 1.98 21.84 -5.22
C LEU A 250 0.82 20.84 -5.27
N LEU A 251 -0.29 21.20 -4.64
CA LEU A 251 -1.55 20.49 -4.79
C LEU A 251 -2.25 21.04 -6.02
N TYR A 252 -2.54 20.19 -7.00
CA TYR A 252 -3.22 20.62 -8.20
C TYR A 252 -4.57 19.92 -8.37
N SER A 253 -5.50 20.63 -8.98
CA SER A 253 -6.66 20.07 -9.66
C SER A 253 -6.58 20.36 -11.15
N THR A 254 -7.18 19.53 -12.01
CA THR A 254 -7.36 19.87 -13.42
C THR A 254 -8.85 20.01 -13.72
N GLU A 255 -9.17 20.68 -14.84
CA GLU A 255 -10.54 20.84 -15.35
C GLU A 255 -11.27 19.49 -15.51
N ALA A 256 -10.54 18.42 -15.78
CA ALA A 256 -11.08 17.07 -15.90
C ALA A 256 -11.41 16.41 -14.54
N GLY A 257 -11.49 17.18 -13.44
CA GLY A 257 -11.76 16.68 -12.09
C GLY A 257 -10.62 15.89 -11.46
N THR A 258 -9.44 15.99 -12.06
CA THR A 258 -8.23 15.29 -11.60
C THR A 258 -7.63 15.99 -10.42
N THR A 259 -7.00 15.26 -9.51
CA THR A 259 -6.16 15.87 -8.49
C THR A 259 -4.84 15.11 -8.33
N GLY A 260 -3.86 15.79 -7.75
CA GLY A 260 -2.58 15.18 -7.39
C GLY A 260 -1.67 16.14 -6.66
N LEU A 261 -0.54 15.60 -6.22
CA LEU A 261 0.45 16.33 -5.45
C LEU A 261 1.79 16.29 -6.18
N VAL A 262 2.44 17.44 -6.34
CA VAL A 262 3.83 17.55 -6.77
C VAL A 262 4.69 17.97 -5.58
N VAL A 263 5.80 17.28 -5.38
CA VAL A 263 6.70 17.49 -4.24
C VAL A 263 8.04 18.04 -4.73
N GLY A 264 8.50 19.13 -4.10
CA GLY A 264 9.81 19.73 -4.30
C GLY A 264 10.02 20.31 -5.70
N GLY A 265 9.13 21.17 -6.18
CA GLY A 265 9.33 21.89 -7.44
C GLY A 265 9.39 21.00 -8.67
N GLY A 266 8.65 19.89 -8.66
CA GLY A 266 8.67 18.91 -9.75
C GLY A 266 9.63 17.75 -9.52
N LEU A 267 10.23 17.56 -8.34
CA LEU A 267 11.03 16.35 -8.12
C LEU A 267 10.19 15.07 -8.22
N PHE A 268 8.98 15.08 -7.66
CA PHE A 268 8.10 13.91 -7.64
C PHE A 268 6.66 14.28 -7.93
N HIS A 269 6.05 13.60 -8.89
CA HIS A 269 4.62 13.65 -9.18
C HIS A 269 3.90 12.47 -8.52
N LEU A 270 2.90 12.76 -7.70
CA LEU A 270 2.07 11.81 -6.97
C LEU A 270 0.60 11.99 -7.43
N PRO A 271 0.21 11.38 -8.56
CA PRO A 271 -1.16 11.47 -9.07
C PRO A 271 -2.18 10.85 -8.09
N GLY A 272 -3.43 11.30 -8.17
CA GLY A 272 -4.54 10.80 -7.39
C GLY A 272 -4.97 11.75 -6.25
N PRO A 273 -6.07 11.43 -5.56
CA PRO A 273 -6.72 12.36 -4.64
C PRO A 273 -5.95 12.53 -3.32
N TRP A 274 -5.70 13.79 -2.97
CA TRP A 274 -5.18 14.20 -1.68
C TRP A 274 -6.18 15.15 -1.03
N ASP A 275 -6.43 14.98 0.27
CA ASP A 275 -7.32 15.86 1.02
C ASP A 275 -6.66 17.25 1.18
N PRO A 276 -7.26 18.32 0.62
CA PRO A 276 -6.66 19.66 0.67
C PRO A 276 -6.43 20.17 2.10
N GLU A 277 -7.30 19.85 3.05
CA GLU A 277 -7.18 20.27 4.43
C GLU A 277 -6.07 19.51 5.16
N GLU A 278 -5.90 18.23 4.86
CA GLU A 278 -4.76 17.46 5.37
C GLU A 278 -3.43 17.94 4.77
N VAL A 279 -3.40 18.24 3.46
CA VAL A 279 -2.22 18.77 2.78
C VAL A 279 -1.82 20.13 3.38
N ALA A 280 -2.76 21.04 3.58
CA ALA A 280 -2.51 22.34 4.21
C ALA A 280 -1.96 22.20 5.63
N ARG A 281 -2.58 21.36 6.47
CA ARG A 281 -2.11 21.10 7.83
C ARG A 281 -0.73 20.45 7.86
N PHE A 282 -0.45 19.55 6.93
CA PHE A 282 0.86 18.89 6.82
C PHE A 282 1.93 19.89 6.38
N ALA A 283 1.63 20.76 5.42
CA ALA A 283 2.58 21.75 4.93
C ALA A 283 2.97 22.75 6.01
N ASP A 284 1.97 23.36 6.67
CA ASP A 284 2.15 24.34 7.74
C ASP A 284 3.01 23.80 8.90
N ARG A 285 2.72 22.58 9.34
CA ARG A 285 3.42 21.98 10.50
C ARG A 285 4.84 21.51 10.24
N ASN A 286 5.20 21.32 8.97
CA ASN A 286 6.52 20.85 8.59
C ASN A 286 7.33 21.91 7.83
N ASP A 287 6.89 23.17 7.89
CA ASP A 287 7.53 24.32 7.24
C ASP A 287 7.74 24.10 5.73
N LEU A 288 6.71 23.56 5.08
CA LEU A 288 6.67 23.37 3.63
C LEU A 288 5.79 24.45 3.01
N ARG A 289 6.28 25.10 1.96
CA ARG A 289 5.46 26.01 1.15
C ARG A 289 4.39 25.21 0.41
N LEU A 290 3.12 25.51 0.62
CA LEU A 290 2.02 24.94 -0.14
C LEU A 290 1.55 25.92 -1.21
N GLU A 291 1.45 25.42 -2.44
CA GLU A 291 0.75 26.08 -3.54
C GLU A 291 -0.45 25.21 -3.95
N VAL A 292 -1.61 25.84 -4.15
CA VAL A 292 -2.82 25.16 -4.64
C VAL A 292 -3.20 25.77 -5.97
N ARG A 293 -3.27 24.97 -7.03
CA ARG A 293 -3.60 25.45 -8.38
C ARG A 293 -4.67 24.61 -9.07
N SER A 294 -5.53 25.28 -9.83
CA SER A 294 -6.24 24.62 -10.92
C SER A 294 -5.39 24.75 -12.18
N LEU A 295 -5.16 23.65 -12.87
CA LEU A 295 -4.31 23.58 -14.06
C LEU A 295 -5.16 23.25 -15.28
N ALA A 296 -4.96 24.03 -16.34
CA ALA A 296 -5.42 23.64 -17.66
C ALA A 296 -4.66 22.39 -18.14
N ARG A 297 -5.20 21.69 -19.13
CA ARG A 297 -4.59 20.46 -19.67
C ARG A 297 -3.14 20.68 -20.10
N ASP A 298 -2.86 21.75 -20.83
CA ASP A 298 -1.53 22.03 -21.35
C ASP A 298 -0.53 22.37 -20.23
N GLU A 299 -0.98 23.10 -19.21
CA GLU A 299 -0.17 23.37 -18.02
C GLU A 299 0.15 22.10 -17.24
N TYR A 300 -0.83 21.21 -17.07
CA TYR A 300 -0.62 19.89 -16.47
C TYR A 300 0.41 19.08 -17.26
N LEU A 301 0.31 19.06 -18.59
CA LEU A 301 1.25 18.34 -19.44
C LEU A 301 2.65 18.94 -19.41
N ALA A 302 2.78 20.26 -19.29
CA ALA A 302 4.05 20.95 -19.12
C ALA A 302 4.67 20.62 -17.76
N LEU A 303 3.90 20.74 -16.67
CA LEU A 303 4.31 20.42 -15.31
C LEU A 303 4.82 18.98 -15.21
N THR A 304 4.01 18.02 -15.65
CA THR A 304 4.35 16.59 -15.64
C THR A 304 5.47 16.23 -16.62
N GLY A 305 5.77 17.07 -17.61
CA GLY A 305 6.93 16.90 -18.49
C GLY A 305 8.26 17.27 -17.81
N GLN A 306 8.22 18.13 -16.79
CA GLN A 306 9.40 18.62 -16.09
C GLN A 306 9.77 17.77 -14.86
N VAL A 307 8.92 16.81 -14.48
CA VAL A 307 9.14 16.05 -13.24
C VAL A 307 10.24 15.01 -13.36
N LYS A 308 11.03 14.82 -12.29
CA LYS A 308 12.14 13.84 -12.30
C LYS A 308 11.66 12.39 -12.15
N ASP A 309 10.55 12.16 -11.47
CA ASP A 309 9.94 10.85 -11.31
C ASP A 309 8.44 11.01 -11.05
N ALA A 310 7.67 9.99 -11.41
CA ALA A 310 6.27 9.86 -11.06
C ALA A 310 6.06 8.58 -10.24
N VAL A 311 5.23 8.67 -9.21
CA VAL A 311 4.92 7.57 -8.32
C VAL A 311 3.42 7.34 -8.38
N PRO A 312 2.99 6.32 -9.12
CA PRO A 312 1.59 5.95 -9.15
C PRO A 312 1.14 5.34 -7.83
#